data_AF-A0A2A6RH83-F1
#
_entry.id   AF-A0A2A6RH83-F1
#
_cell.length_a   1.000
_cell.length_b   1.000
_cell.length_c   1.000
_cell.angle_alpha   90.00
_cell.angle_beta   90.00
_cell.angle_gamma   90.00
#
_symmetry.space_group_name_H-M   'P 1'
#
loop_
_entity.id
_entity.type
_entity.pdbx_description
1 polymer ?
#
loop_
_entity_poly.entity_id
_entity_poly.type
_entity_poly.pdbx_seq_one_letter_code
_entity_poly.pdbx_strand_id
1 'polypeptide(L)'
;MSASATPLNQRIQRMFLEREGVPIALLELQRLLRRQGYPVDLKRLRALLTADLYMALADDRFVLRDHLQAAEEPEQNHALFLVNLPLALETYVVLDLETTGLHPEDDQIIQVAALQVVAGQPTALRSWYVQAPAERLTPALQRALYLDQSQVAAIVAAAPLDLVWPEVCEFLAGHALVIHNARFDTQFLLAHAPRFPNPVVDALELAYLVAPEAPRHNLGELAAHLGIDIDHLPPLPPPQGGAVALLDHLMAQGGLRPRASQRTMVERVEAALAADHALLIEVPTGTGKTLAYLLPAALAAVRTQRRIALATAFKNLQDQLRSEVERLQRMVPFTAQLLKGAASYLCLRALHEAISAAATDSAERRFALAFLATWAGFEATLDELPYWLRREIHAMSQLEREVAVDLATCTAARCPFYVPCHYYQAYRRGAEADLLLINQSLWLTAPSLMPAYDALVIDEAHNLEAMATGALTEEVGERSLRHALLRLTTPGTRRGALQALLDQRPPDDLRTAIHQARRMVGQSLKLLVELRETLATFVAGCDERLRPAEGVALRLTAAPARVYPTRWPQVQQALDQLWQVYLNPLALVLDGIDHAVDDREGSAASSLHRVCSQQDFVTAGRSYGRQKD
;
A
#
# COMPACT_ATOMS: atom_id res chain seq x y z
N MET A 1 -5.41 41.79 57.07
CA MET A 1 -4.39 42.43 56.22
C MET A 1 -4.66 41.98 54.80
N SER A 2 -5.07 42.92 53.94
CA SER A 2 -5.53 42.69 52.58
C SER A 2 -4.49 41.94 51.74
N ALA A 3 -4.93 41.00 50.89
CA ALA A 3 -4.09 40.27 49.94
C ALA A 3 -3.59 41.15 48.76
N SER A 4 -3.33 42.43 49.01
CA SER A 4 -2.53 43.35 48.21
C SER A 4 -1.09 43.28 48.73
N ALA A 5 -0.04 42.97 47.99
CA ALA A 5 0.20 43.00 46.57
C ALA A 5 1.44 42.14 46.30
N THR A 6 1.30 40.96 45.69
CA THR A 6 2.46 40.30 45.07
C THR A 6 2.65 40.87 43.65
N PRO A 7 3.89 40.97 43.15
CA PRO A 7 4.15 41.43 41.78
C PRO A 7 3.35 40.63 40.74
N LEU A 8 3.10 39.35 41.03
CA LEU A 8 2.28 38.47 40.22
C LEU A 8 0.80 38.86 40.22
N ASN A 9 0.19 39.16 41.37
CA ASN A 9 -1.21 39.60 41.43
C ASN A 9 -1.43 40.94 40.72
N GLN A 10 -0.52 41.90 40.93
CA GLN A 10 -0.59 43.18 40.23
C GLN A 10 -0.46 42.99 38.71
N ARG A 11 0.38 42.04 38.27
CA ARG A 11 0.55 41.73 36.85
C ARG A 11 -0.70 41.10 36.25
N ILE A 12 -1.26 40.09 36.92
CA ILE A 12 -2.52 39.45 36.51
C ILE A 12 -3.63 40.49 36.40
N GLN A 13 -3.79 41.32 37.42
CA GLN A 13 -4.80 42.39 37.42
C GLN A 13 -4.61 43.38 36.27
N ARG A 14 -3.37 43.80 35.99
CA ARG A 14 -3.06 44.68 34.86
C ARG A 14 -3.45 44.05 33.53
N MET A 15 -3.19 42.76 33.33
CA MET A 15 -3.54 42.05 32.10
C MET A 15 -5.06 41.98 31.87
N PHE A 16 -5.86 41.86 32.95
CA PHE A 16 -7.31 41.94 32.83
C PHE A 16 -7.81 43.38 32.61
N LEU A 17 -7.16 44.38 33.23
CA LEU A 17 -7.48 45.79 33.01
C LEU A 17 -7.18 46.23 31.56
N GLU A 18 -6.06 45.78 30.99
CA GLU A 18 -5.65 46.04 29.59
C GLU A 18 -6.61 45.44 28.56
N ARG A 19 -7.46 44.49 28.96
CA ARG A 19 -8.40 43.80 28.08
C ARG A 19 -9.85 44.30 28.18
N GLU A 20 -10.09 45.37 28.92
CA GLU A 20 -11.37 46.11 28.94
C GLU A 20 -12.64 45.23 29.02
N GLY A 21 -12.62 44.17 29.84
CA GLY A 21 -13.78 43.29 30.05
C GLY A 21 -13.83 42.03 29.17
N VAL A 22 -12.88 41.83 28.25
CA VAL A 22 -12.75 40.58 27.49
C VAL A 22 -12.29 39.42 28.41
N PRO A 23 -13.03 38.30 28.50
CA PRO A 23 -12.63 37.18 29.35
C PRO A 23 -11.36 36.50 28.86
N ILE A 24 -10.49 36.06 29.79
CA ILE A 24 -9.24 35.36 29.49
C ILE A 24 -9.33 33.91 29.97
N ALA A 25 -9.04 32.95 29.10
CA ALA A 25 -8.98 31.54 29.49
C ALA A 25 -7.82 31.25 30.45
N LEU A 26 -8.02 30.37 31.43
CA LEU A 26 -7.00 30.07 32.45
C LEU A 26 -5.66 29.58 31.84
N LEU A 27 -5.74 28.76 30.78
CA LEU A 27 -4.57 28.28 30.02
C LEU A 27 -3.88 29.40 29.22
N GLU A 28 -4.66 30.33 28.68
CA GLU A 28 -4.13 31.50 27.96
C GLU A 28 -3.40 32.43 28.93
N LEU A 29 -4.00 32.72 30.09
CA LEU A 29 -3.39 33.52 31.15
C LEU A 29 -2.07 32.90 31.63
N GLN A 30 -2.03 31.57 31.80
CA GLN A 30 -0.81 30.85 32.16
C GLN A 30 0.29 31.00 31.10
N ARG A 31 -0.06 30.88 29.82
CA ARG A 31 0.88 31.06 28.70
C ARG A 31 1.45 32.48 28.66
N LEU A 32 0.60 33.49 28.83
CA LEU A 32 1.01 34.90 28.82
C LEU A 32 1.95 35.21 29.99
N LEU A 33 1.66 34.73 31.20
CA LEU A 33 2.54 34.89 32.36
C LEU A 33 3.88 34.20 32.16
N ARG A 34 3.89 32.99 31.59
CA ARG A 34 5.13 32.25 31.29
C ARG A 34 6.02 32.99 30.28
N ARG A 35 5.44 33.60 29.24
CA ARG A 35 6.18 34.44 28.27
C ARG A 35 6.81 35.67 28.91
N GLN A 36 6.19 36.20 29.96
CA GLN A 36 6.67 37.38 30.67
C GLN A 36 7.59 37.04 31.87
N GLY A 37 8.07 35.79 31.97
CA GLY A 37 9.01 35.36 33.00
C GLY A 37 8.39 34.96 34.34
N TYR A 38 7.07 34.78 34.39
CA TYR A 38 6.33 34.37 35.59
C TYR A 38 5.72 32.96 35.40
N PRO A 39 6.50 31.87 35.54
CA PRO A 39 5.95 30.52 35.47
C PRO A 39 5.09 30.23 36.71
N VAL A 40 3.81 29.93 36.50
CA VAL A 40 2.84 29.61 37.56
C VAL A 40 2.03 28.40 37.11
N ASP A 41 1.83 27.42 37.98
CA ASP A 41 0.96 26.27 37.67
C ASP A 41 -0.53 26.66 37.71
N LEU A 42 -1.39 25.88 37.04
CA LEU A 42 -2.83 26.19 36.91
C LEU A 42 -3.55 26.19 38.27
N LYS A 43 -3.13 25.35 39.21
CA LYS A 43 -3.76 25.25 40.54
C LYS A 43 -3.51 26.51 41.36
N ARG A 44 -2.27 27.00 41.33
CA ARG A 44 -1.86 28.26 41.96
C ARG A 44 -2.48 29.45 41.24
N LEU A 45 -2.55 29.45 39.91
CA LEU A 45 -3.18 30.53 39.15
C LEU A 45 -4.67 30.67 39.48
N ARG A 46 -5.41 29.55 39.54
CA ARG A 46 -6.82 29.53 39.93
C ARG A 46 -7.04 30.01 41.37
N ALA A 47 -6.11 29.72 42.28
CA ALA A 47 -6.15 30.22 43.66
C ALA A 47 -5.92 31.74 43.77
N LEU A 48 -5.23 32.36 42.80
CA LEU A 48 -5.01 33.81 42.76
C LEU A 48 -6.20 34.56 42.14
N LEU A 49 -6.96 33.91 41.25
CA LEU A 49 -8.20 34.42 40.65
C LEU A 49 -9.39 34.30 41.61
N THR A 50 -9.27 34.97 42.76
CA THR A 50 -10.30 34.96 43.81
C THR A 50 -11.61 35.58 43.34
N ALA A 51 -12.73 35.03 43.83
CA ALA A 51 -14.07 35.47 43.45
C ALA A 51 -14.35 36.95 43.80
N ASP A 52 -13.56 37.55 44.69
CA ASP A 52 -13.73 38.93 45.14
C ASP A 52 -13.39 39.95 44.03
N LEU A 53 -12.41 39.65 43.18
CA LEU A 53 -11.98 40.51 42.06
C LEU A 53 -12.32 39.95 40.68
N TYR A 54 -12.40 38.62 40.56
CA TYR A 54 -12.59 37.93 39.28
C TYR A 54 -13.86 37.09 39.29
N MET A 55 -14.50 37.01 38.14
CA MET A 55 -15.64 36.12 37.89
C MET A 55 -15.24 35.01 36.94
N ALA A 56 -15.58 33.77 37.25
CA ALA A 56 -15.37 32.61 36.37
C ALA A 56 -16.59 32.39 35.46
N LEU A 57 -16.37 32.11 34.18
CA LEU A 57 -17.38 31.74 33.20
C LEU A 57 -17.42 30.22 32.98
N ALA A 58 -18.46 29.73 32.29
CA ALA A 58 -18.75 28.30 32.12
C ALA A 58 -17.65 27.48 31.41
N ASP A 59 -16.66 28.13 30.80
CA ASP A 59 -15.58 27.55 30.01
C ASP A 59 -14.17 27.86 30.55
N ASP A 60 -14.06 28.06 31.86
CA ASP A 60 -12.78 28.31 32.54
C ASP A 60 -12.07 29.61 32.11
N ARG A 61 -12.85 30.55 31.57
CA ARG A 61 -12.46 31.95 31.36
C ARG A 61 -12.79 32.80 32.59
N PHE A 62 -11.99 33.82 32.80
CA PHE A 62 -12.14 34.76 33.91
C PHE A 62 -12.27 36.18 33.39
N VAL A 63 -12.92 37.06 34.14
CA VAL A 63 -13.02 38.51 33.85
C VAL A 63 -12.99 39.30 35.16
N LEU A 64 -12.63 40.59 35.12
CA LEU A 64 -12.77 41.47 36.28
C LEU A 64 -14.25 41.70 36.59
N ARG A 65 -14.62 41.52 37.85
CA ARG A 65 -16.01 41.61 38.33
C ARG A 65 -16.64 42.98 38.04
N ASP A 66 -15.87 44.06 38.16
CA ASP A 66 -16.33 45.43 37.94
C ASP A 66 -16.43 45.83 36.46
N HIS A 67 -15.91 45.01 35.54
CA HIS A 67 -15.90 45.28 34.09
C HIS A 67 -17.00 44.53 33.34
N LEU A 68 -17.98 43.94 34.05
CA LEU A 68 -19.09 43.22 33.42
C LEU A 68 -20.13 44.14 32.76
N GLN A 69 -20.07 45.46 32.96
CA GLN A 69 -21.05 46.42 32.43
C GLN A 69 -20.71 47.00 31.05
N ALA A 70 -19.66 46.51 30.38
CA ALA A 70 -19.29 46.91 29.02
C ALA A 70 -19.06 45.73 28.08
N ALA A 71 -19.59 44.55 28.41
CA ALA A 71 -19.89 43.54 27.39
C ALA A 71 -21.27 43.86 26.81
N GLU A 72 -21.40 45.04 26.18
CA GLU A 72 -22.35 45.15 25.08
C GLU A 72 -21.95 44.05 24.10
N GLU A 73 -22.86 43.11 23.87
CA GLU A 73 -22.72 42.12 22.82
C GLU A 73 -22.30 42.86 21.54
N PRO A 74 -21.21 42.45 20.86
CA PRO A 74 -20.91 43.05 19.58
C PRO A 74 -22.04 42.66 18.62
N GLU A 75 -22.99 43.57 18.43
CA GLU A 75 -23.88 43.58 17.28
C GLU A 75 -23.02 43.72 16.02
N GLN A 76 -22.62 42.58 15.45
CA GLN A 76 -22.33 42.41 14.04
C GLN A 76 -22.45 40.93 13.65
N ASN A 77 -23.63 40.61 13.08
CA ASN A 77 -24.01 39.41 12.34
C ASN A 77 -24.08 38.06 13.09
N HIS A 78 -25.19 37.83 13.79
CA HIS A 78 -25.83 36.51 13.80
C HIS A 78 -26.79 36.40 12.60
N ALA A 79 -26.30 36.60 11.38
CA ALA A 79 -27.06 36.16 10.22
C ALA A 79 -27.04 34.63 10.25
N LEU A 80 -28.19 34.01 10.50
CA LEU A 80 -28.35 32.58 10.26
C LEU A 80 -28.08 32.32 8.79
N PHE A 81 -27.08 31.50 8.48
CA PHE A 81 -26.76 31.14 7.10
C PHE A 81 -27.87 30.30 6.47
N LEU A 82 -28.65 29.60 7.30
CA LEU A 82 -29.84 28.86 6.88
C LEU A 82 -30.89 29.69 6.14
N VAL A 83 -30.92 31.03 6.28
CA VAL A 83 -31.83 31.88 5.49
C VAL A 83 -31.62 31.72 3.98
N ASN A 84 -30.41 31.33 3.58
CA ASN A 84 -30.05 31.11 2.18
C ASN A 84 -30.35 29.68 1.69
N LEU A 85 -30.87 28.79 2.54
CA LEU A 85 -31.16 27.39 2.19
C LEU A 85 -32.03 27.24 0.92
N PRO A 86 -33.05 28.09 0.66
CA PRO A 86 -33.82 28.02 -0.59
C PRO A 86 -32.98 28.20 -1.87
N LEU A 87 -31.82 28.85 -1.76
CA LEU A 87 -30.90 29.09 -2.88
C LEU A 87 -29.98 27.88 -3.15
N ALA A 88 -29.99 26.87 -2.27
CA ALA A 88 -29.15 25.67 -2.33
C ALA A 88 -29.96 24.36 -2.48
N LEU A 89 -31.16 24.41 -3.07
CA LEU A 89 -32.03 23.23 -3.20
C LEU A 89 -31.71 22.35 -4.40
N GLU A 90 -31.41 22.95 -5.55
CA GLU A 90 -31.13 22.21 -6.79
C GLU A 90 -29.66 22.23 -7.15
N THR A 91 -29.03 23.40 -7.21
CA THR A 91 -27.62 23.52 -7.58
C THR A 91 -26.87 24.34 -6.55
N TYR A 92 -25.82 23.75 -5.99
CA TYR A 92 -24.99 24.37 -4.97
C TYR A 92 -23.56 23.81 -5.02
N VAL A 93 -22.64 24.49 -4.33
CA VAL A 93 -21.26 24.03 -4.20
C VAL A 93 -20.98 23.77 -2.73
N VAL A 94 -20.57 22.55 -2.39
CA VAL A 94 -20.00 22.26 -1.08
C VAL A 94 -18.56 22.77 -1.08
N LEU A 95 -18.21 23.66 -0.16
CA LEU A 95 -16.89 24.26 -0.05
C LEU A 95 -16.27 23.91 1.30
N ASP A 96 -15.00 23.55 1.29
CA ASP A 96 -14.19 23.24 2.46
C ASP A 96 -12.81 23.89 2.33
N LEU A 97 -12.34 24.55 3.39
CA LEU A 97 -11.05 25.23 3.42
C LEU A 97 -10.13 24.59 4.45
N GLU A 98 -8.88 24.38 4.04
CA GLU A 98 -7.80 24.06 4.97
C GLU A 98 -6.92 25.29 5.18
N THR A 99 -6.49 25.51 6.42
CA THR A 99 -5.76 26.71 6.83
C THR A 99 -4.54 26.38 7.69
N THR A 100 -3.61 27.33 7.84
CA THR A 100 -2.46 27.17 8.75
C THR A 100 -2.81 27.23 10.24
N GLY A 101 -4.02 27.71 10.55
CA GLY A 101 -4.52 27.93 11.90
C GLY A 101 -5.91 28.56 11.89
N LEU A 102 -6.31 29.21 12.98
CA LEU A 102 -7.71 29.57 13.23
C LEU A 102 -8.04 31.05 12.98
N HIS A 103 -7.04 31.91 12.81
CA HIS A 103 -7.20 33.35 12.83
C HIS A 103 -6.78 33.97 11.49
N PRO A 104 -7.69 34.54 10.68
CA PRO A 104 -7.37 35.11 9.36
C PRO A 104 -6.33 36.23 9.35
N GLU A 105 -6.06 36.86 10.50
CA GLU A 105 -5.04 37.92 10.64
C GLU A 105 -3.61 37.36 10.61
N ASP A 106 -3.41 36.17 11.17
CA ASP A 106 -2.10 35.54 11.36
C ASP A 106 -1.90 34.30 10.45
N ASP A 107 -3.01 33.66 10.09
CA ASP A 107 -3.09 32.42 9.34
C ASP A 107 -3.57 32.64 7.90
N GLN A 108 -3.31 31.64 7.06
CA GLN A 108 -3.68 31.68 5.64
C GLN A 108 -4.36 30.39 5.20
N ILE A 109 -5.13 30.48 4.12
CA ILE A 109 -5.66 29.32 3.39
C ILE A 109 -4.49 28.57 2.73
N ILE A 110 -4.49 27.24 2.87
CA ILE A 110 -3.52 26.32 2.24
C ILE A 110 -4.18 25.37 1.24
N GLN A 111 -5.50 25.19 1.32
CA GLN A 111 -6.27 24.44 0.34
C GLN A 111 -7.69 24.99 0.24
N VAL A 112 -8.22 25.01 -0.98
CA VAL A 112 -9.64 25.24 -1.28
C VAL A 112 -10.17 23.99 -1.96
N ALA A 113 -11.14 23.29 -1.36
CA ALA A 113 -11.81 22.16 -1.97
C ALA A 113 -13.28 22.50 -2.25
N ALA A 114 -13.74 22.26 -3.48
CA ALA A 114 -15.07 22.62 -3.94
C ALA A 114 -15.74 21.49 -4.73
N LEU A 115 -16.92 21.08 -4.30
CA LEU A 115 -17.74 20.05 -4.93
C LEU A 115 -19.07 20.64 -5.40
N GLN A 116 -19.28 20.72 -6.72
CA GLN A 116 -20.56 21.10 -7.29
C GLN A 116 -21.55 19.94 -7.18
N VAL A 117 -22.78 20.26 -6.76
CA VAL A 117 -23.91 19.33 -6.68
C VAL A 117 -25.07 19.89 -7.49
N VAL A 118 -25.65 19.06 -8.36
CA VAL A 118 -26.82 19.37 -9.18
C VAL A 118 -27.87 18.30 -8.97
N ALA A 119 -29.08 18.69 -8.56
CA ALA A 119 -30.21 17.81 -8.25
C ALA A 119 -29.82 16.67 -7.29
N GLY A 120 -29.03 16.99 -6.26
CA GLY A 120 -28.54 16.02 -5.27
C GLY A 120 -27.44 15.07 -5.76
N GLN A 121 -26.91 15.26 -6.97
CA GLN A 121 -25.82 14.47 -7.53
C GLN A 121 -24.53 15.30 -7.61
N PRO A 122 -23.37 14.80 -7.12
CA PRO A 122 -22.10 15.48 -7.30
C PRO A 122 -21.72 15.50 -8.80
N THR A 123 -21.38 16.66 -9.35
CA THR A 123 -21.10 16.82 -10.80
C THR A 123 -19.67 17.23 -11.11
N ALA A 124 -19.00 17.95 -10.22
CA ALA A 124 -17.62 18.38 -10.41
C ALA A 124 -16.92 18.57 -9.08
N LEU A 125 -15.72 18.00 -8.92
CA LEU A 125 -14.82 18.28 -7.79
C LEU A 125 -13.59 19.04 -8.29
N ARG A 126 -13.17 20.05 -7.53
CA ARG A 126 -11.91 20.75 -7.70
C ARG A 126 -11.23 20.92 -6.34
N SER A 127 -9.91 20.84 -6.36
CA SER A 127 -9.09 21.11 -5.19
C SER A 127 -7.89 21.93 -5.62
N TRP A 128 -7.71 23.08 -5.00
CA TRP A 128 -6.59 23.98 -5.25
C TRP A 128 -5.72 24.06 -4.01
N TYR A 129 -4.44 23.72 -4.16
CA TYR A 129 -3.45 24.00 -3.13
C TYR A 129 -2.97 25.44 -3.26
N VAL A 130 -2.69 26.05 -2.11
CA VAL A 130 -2.30 27.46 -1.99
C VAL A 130 -0.95 27.52 -1.32
N GLN A 131 -0.04 28.33 -1.87
CA GLN A 131 1.34 28.38 -1.41
C GLN A 131 1.47 28.71 0.08
N ALA A 132 2.12 27.83 0.85
CA ALA A 132 2.49 28.09 2.23
C ALA A 132 3.97 27.76 2.50
N PRO A 133 4.69 28.58 3.28
CA PRO A 133 6.04 28.24 3.72
C PRO A 133 6.06 26.95 4.54
N ALA A 134 7.08 26.11 4.33
CA ALA A 134 7.21 24.83 5.04
C ALA A 134 7.24 25.00 6.56
N GLU A 135 7.74 26.14 7.06
CA GLU A 135 7.79 26.46 8.48
C GLU A 135 6.40 26.67 9.10
N ARG A 136 5.41 27.08 8.30
CA ARG A 136 4.01 27.23 8.73
C ARG A 136 3.28 25.88 8.78
N LEU A 137 3.75 24.87 8.05
CA LEU A 137 3.19 23.53 8.03
C LEU A 137 3.77 22.67 9.17
N THR A 138 3.51 23.06 10.41
CA THR A 138 4.07 22.37 11.58
C THR A 138 3.68 20.88 11.62
N PRO A 139 4.47 19.99 12.25
CA PRO A 139 4.11 18.57 12.37
C PRO A 139 2.78 18.33 13.10
N ALA A 140 2.35 19.26 13.95
CA ALA A 140 1.04 19.20 14.61
C ALA A 140 -0.10 19.49 13.63
N LEU A 141 0.06 20.51 12.78
CA LEU A 141 -0.89 20.85 11.73
C LEU A 141 -0.98 19.72 10.68
N GLN A 142 0.16 19.19 10.23
CA GLN A 142 0.20 18.07 9.28
C GLN A 142 -0.60 16.86 9.79
N ARG A 143 -0.53 16.56 11.11
CA ARG A 143 -1.33 15.49 11.71
C ARG A 143 -2.81 15.84 11.83
N ALA A 144 -3.13 17.09 12.15
CA ALA A 144 -4.52 17.53 12.30
C ALA A 144 -5.28 17.51 10.98
N LEU A 145 -4.59 17.85 9.89
CA LEU A 145 -5.13 17.92 8.53
C LEU A 145 -4.81 16.67 7.68
N TYR A 146 -4.28 15.62 8.31
CA TYR A 146 -3.92 14.36 7.65
C TYR A 146 -3.02 14.52 6.41
N LEU A 147 -2.12 15.53 6.42
CA LEU A 147 -1.23 15.82 5.30
C LEU A 147 -0.07 14.83 5.24
N ASP A 148 0.08 14.16 4.10
CA ASP A 148 1.27 13.37 3.80
C ASP A 148 2.42 14.23 3.23
N GLN A 149 3.61 13.63 3.07
CA GLN A 149 4.78 14.36 2.56
C GLN A 149 4.60 14.85 1.11
N SER A 150 3.76 14.20 0.32
CA SER A 150 3.47 14.59 -1.06
C SER A 150 2.56 15.82 -1.12
N GLN A 151 1.56 15.90 -0.23
CA GLN A 151 0.67 17.04 -0.09
C GLN A 151 1.41 18.25 0.48
N VAL A 152 2.28 18.04 1.47
CA VAL A 152 3.17 19.10 1.98
C VAL A 152 4.04 19.67 0.85
N ALA A 153 4.66 18.81 0.04
CA ALA A 153 5.45 19.25 -1.10
C ALA A 153 4.61 20.01 -2.14
N ALA A 154 3.37 19.57 -2.39
CA ALA A 154 2.44 20.23 -3.31
C ALA A 154 2.02 21.63 -2.81
N ILE A 155 1.73 21.78 -1.52
CA ILE A 155 1.39 23.07 -0.90
C ILE A 155 2.58 24.04 -0.97
N VAL A 156 3.80 23.57 -0.68
CA VAL A 156 5.00 24.42 -0.74
C VAL A 156 5.29 24.89 -2.18
N ALA A 157 5.00 24.05 -3.17
CA ALA A 157 5.23 24.33 -4.59
C ALA A 157 4.04 25.02 -5.29
N ALA A 158 2.91 25.21 -4.60
CA ALA A 158 1.70 25.79 -5.18
C ALA A 158 1.84 27.29 -5.51
N ALA A 159 0.86 27.83 -6.23
CA ALA A 159 0.76 29.26 -6.49
C ALA A 159 0.17 30.02 -5.28
N PRO A 160 0.53 31.30 -5.08
CA PRO A 160 -0.12 32.16 -4.10
C PRO A 160 -1.64 32.28 -4.35
N LEU A 161 -2.40 32.52 -3.29
CA LEU A 161 -3.87 32.57 -3.35
C LEU A 161 -4.37 33.54 -4.42
N ASP A 162 -3.76 34.72 -4.55
CA ASP A 162 -4.15 35.73 -5.55
C ASP A 162 -4.14 35.22 -7.00
N LEU A 163 -3.27 34.26 -7.32
CA LEU A 163 -3.18 33.68 -8.66
C LEU A 163 -4.18 32.53 -8.88
N VAL A 164 -4.53 31.84 -7.80
CA VAL A 164 -5.50 30.73 -7.79
C VAL A 164 -6.94 31.26 -7.74
N TRP A 165 -7.14 32.39 -7.07
CA TRP A 165 -8.44 32.97 -6.76
C TRP A 165 -9.37 33.21 -7.96
N PRO A 166 -8.90 33.66 -9.14
CA PRO A 166 -9.76 33.82 -10.31
C PRO A 166 -10.42 32.50 -10.75
N GLU A 167 -9.68 31.39 -10.72
CA GLU A 167 -10.18 30.06 -11.08
C GLU A 167 -11.20 29.56 -10.05
N VAL A 168 -10.93 29.80 -8.76
CA VAL A 168 -11.88 29.52 -7.67
C VAL A 168 -13.18 30.31 -7.91
N CYS A 169 -13.08 31.61 -8.18
CA CYS A 169 -14.26 32.45 -8.42
C CYS A 169 -15.07 31.98 -9.64
N GLU A 170 -14.41 31.56 -10.72
CA GLU A 170 -15.07 31.00 -11.90
C GLU A 170 -15.86 29.73 -11.55
N PHE A 171 -15.29 28.84 -10.75
CA PHE A 171 -15.97 27.61 -10.32
C PHE A 171 -17.16 27.89 -9.38
N LEU A 172 -17.03 28.87 -8.49
CA LEU A 172 -18.08 29.22 -7.54
C LEU A 172 -19.19 30.09 -8.17
N ALA A 173 -18.94 30.75 -9.31
CA ALA A 173 -19.80 31.79 -9.85
C ALA A 173 -21.27 31.36 -9.98
N GLY A 174 -22.17 32.15 -9.37
CA GLY A 174 -23.62 31.97 -9.52
C GLY A 174 -24.24 30.85 -8.68
N HIS A 175 -23.48 30.18 -7.82
CA HIS A 175 -23.96 29.09 -6.97
C HIS A 175 -24.02 29.46 -5.49
N ALA A 176 -24.97 28.93 -4.72
CA ALA A 176 -24.92 29.00 -3.27
C ALA A 176 -23.81 28.08 -2.73
N LEU A 177 -23.11 28.51 -1.68
CA LEU A 177 -22.07 27.72 -1.02
C LEU A 177 -22.66 27.02 0.20
N VAL A 178 -22.41 25.72 0.32
CA VAL A 178 -22.73 24.92 1.50
C VAL A 178 -21.42 24.62 2.21
N ILE A 179 -21.26 25.12 3.43
CA ILE A 179 -20.05 24.98 4.22
C ILE A 179 -20.42 24.45 5.58
N HIS A 180 -19.66 23.50 6.12
CA HIS A 180 -19.90 23.01 7.47
C HIS A 180 -19.18 23.89 8.48
N ASN A 181 -19.90 24.51 9.41
CA ASN A 181 -19.37 25.56 10.29
C ASN A 181 -18.91 26.80 9.49
N ALA A 182 -19.78 27.26 8.59
CA ALA A 182 -19.50 28.30 7.59
C ALA A 182 -18.89 29.60 8.15
N ARG A 183 -19.14 29.91 9.42
CA ARG A 183 -18.53 31.05 10.12
C ARG A 183 -17.01 31.04 10.03
N PHE A 184 -16.40 29.87 10.16
CA PHE A 184 -14.95 29.69 10.13
C PHE A 184 -14.38 29.96 8.74
N ASP A 185 -14.98 29.43 7.69
CA ASP A 185 -14.45 29.60 6.34
C ASP A 185 -14.70 31.02 5.82
N THR A 186 -15.89 31.56 6.11
CA THR A 186 -16.29 32.88 5.63
C THR A 186 -15.38 33.99 6.17
N GLN A 187 -14.86 33.88 7.40
CA GLN A 187 -13.88 34.85 7.91
C GLN A 187 -12.56 34.85 7.10
N PHE A 188 -12.09 33.69 6.62
CA PHE A 188 -10.90 33.60 5.77
C PHE A 188 -11.19 34.10 4.35
N LEU A 189 -12.35 33.74 3.79
CA LEU A 189 -12.78 34.23 2.48
C LEU A 189 -12.94 35.75 2.46
N LEU A 190 -13.55 36.35 3.50
CA LEU A 190 -13.73 37.80 3.59
C LEU A 190 -12.43 38.56 3.86
N ALA A 191 -11.48 37.96 4.60
CA ALA A 191 -10.16 38.54 4.80
C ALA A 191 -9.39 38.67 3.48
N HIS A 192 -9.53 37.69 2.58
CA HIS A 192 -8.91 37.72 1.26
C HIS A 192 -9.71 38.53 0.23
N ALA A 193 -11.01 38.30 0.16
CA ALA A 193 -11.95 38.91 -0.77
C ALA A 193 -13.09 39.59 0.02
N PRO A 194 -12.94 40.88 0.39
CA PRO A 194 -13.90 41.62 1.22
C PRO A 194 -15.33 41.70 0.66
N ARG A 195 -15.49 41.38 -0.63
CA ARG A 195 -16.77 41.18 -1.28
C ARG A 195 -16.71 39.89 -2.08
N PHE A 196 -17.53 38.93 -1.70
CA PHE A 196 -17.75 37.71 -2.45
C PHE A 196 -19.28 37.53 -2.60
N PRO A 197 -19.79 37.29 -3.82
CA PRO A 197 -21.21 37.48 -4.12
C PRO A 197 -22.09 36.29 -3.78
N ASN A 198 -21.52 35.13 -3.42
CA ASN A 198 -22.32 33.92 -3.30
C ASN A 198 -23.06 33.86 -1.96
N PRO A 199 -24.34 33.46 -1.96
CA PRO A 199 -25.05 33.12 -0.73
C PRO A 199 -24.35 31.94 -0.04
N VAL A 200 -24.24 31.98 1.28
CA VAL A 200 -23.64 30.90 2.09
C VAL A 200 -24.71 30.25 2.96
N VAL A 201 -24.69 28.92 3.02
CA VAL A 201 -25.52 28.06 3.85
C VAL A 201 -24.60 27.29 4.80
N ASP A 202 -24.90 27.32 6.10
CA ASP A 202 -24.15 26.57 7.09
C ASP A 202 -24.80 25.20 7.31
N ALA A 203 -24.10 24.15 6.89
CA ALA A 203 -24.55 22.78 7.07
C ALA A 203 -24.56 22.36 8.56
N LEU A 204 -23.79 23.02 9.43
CA LEU A 204 -23.83 22.78 10.87
C LEU A 204 -25.14 23.26 11.49
N GLU A 205 -25.61 24.45 11.10
CA GLU A 205 -26.93 24.95 11.52
C GLU A 205 -28.04 23.98 11.08
N LEU A 206 -27.95 23.43 9.86
CA LEU A 206 -28.89 22.41 9.37
C LEU A 206 -28.79 21.12 10.19
N ALA A 207 -27.58 20.67 10.54
CA ALA A 207 -27.36 19.46 11.33
C ALA A 207 -28.00 19.55 12.72
N TYR A 208 -27.98 20.73 13.36
CA TYR A 208 -28.69 20.95 14.62
C TYR A 208 -30.21 20.81 14.51
N LEU A 209 -30.78 21.11 13.35
CA LEU A 209 -32.22 20.97 13.11
C LEU A 209 -32.62 19.54 12.73
N VAL A 210 -31.81 18.88 11.91
CA VAL A 210 -32.12 17.57 11.33
C VAL A 210 -31.70 16.41 12.24
N ALA A 211 -30.62 16.58 13.01
CA ALA A 211 -30.08 15.57 13.91
C ALA A 211 -29.80 16.14 15.32
N PRO A 212 -30.82 16.65 16.04
CA PRO A 212 -30.64 17.25 17.36
C PRO A 212 -30.13 16.26 18.42
N GLU A 213 -30.40 14.96 18.23
CA GLU A 213 -29.99 13.88 19.14
C GLU A 213 -28.55 13.41 18.92
N ALA A 214 -27.84 13.93 17.92
CA ALA A 214 -26.45 13.54 17.66
C ALA A 214 -25.55 14.00 18.82
N PRO A 215 -24.66 13.12 19.34
CA PRO A 215 -23.81 13.45 20.49
C PRO A 215 -22.81 14.56 20.18
N ARG A 216 -22.41 14.69 18.91
CA ARG A 216 -21.58 15.75 18.35
C ARG A 216 -21.98 15.98 16.90
N HIS A 217 -21.89 17.23 16.46
CA HIS A 217 -22.25 17.64 15.10
C HIS A 217 -21.05 17.86 14.19
N ASN A 218 -19.91 17.22 14.47
CA ASN A 218 -18.82 17.16 13.48
C ASN A 218 -19.15 16.12 12.41
N LEU A 219 -18.57 16.26 11.21
CA LEU A 219 -18.90 15.41 10.06
C LEU A 219 -18.71 13.91 10.32
N GLY A 220 -17.66 13.50 11.05
CA GLY A 220 -17.39 12.09 11.35
C GLY A 220 -18.47 11.46 12.23
N GLU A 221 -18.88 12.15 13.29
CA GLU A 221 -19.94 11.68 14.20
C GLU A 221 -21.32 11.75 13.55
N LEU A 222 -21.59 12.78 12.73
CA LEU A 222 -22.82 12.87 11.95
C LEU A 222 -22.93 11.74 10.92
N ALA A 223 -21.85 11.42 10.22
CA ALA A 223 -21.83 10.31 9.27
C ALA A 223 -22.10 8.98 9.99
N ALA A 224 -21.44 8.72 11.12
CA ALA A 224 -21.69 7.53 11.94
C ALA A 224 -23.16 7.47 12.43
N HIS A 225 -23.71 8.60 12.89
CA HIS A 225 -25.09 8.69 13.34
C HIS A 225 -26.11 8.44 12.21
N LEU A 226 -25.81 8.91 10.99
CA LEU A 226 -26.64 8.73 9.79
C LEU A 226 -26.41 7.38 9.09
N GLY A 227 -25.49 6.54 9.59
CA GLY A 227 -25.17 5.25 8.98
C GLY A 227 -24.40 5.35 7.67
N ILE A 228 -23.66 6.45 7.45
CA ILE A 228 -22.81 6.68 6.29
C ILE A 228 -21.42 6.13 6.58
N ASP A 229 -21.00 5.11 5.82
CA ASP A 229 -19.66 4.54 5.89
C ASP A 229 -18.67 5.43 5.11
N ILE A 230 -17.89 6.22 5.85
CA ILE A 230 -16.93 7.18 5.30
C ILE A 230 -15.72 6.46 4.67
N ASP A 231 -15.40 5.24 5.13
CA ASP A 231 -14.28 4.45 4.63
C ASP A 231 -14.59 3.77 3.28
N HIS A 232 -15.89 3.69 2.93
CA HIS A 232 -16.38 3.05 1.70
C HIS A 232 -17.33 3.96 0.91
N LEU A 233 -17.03 5.27 0.85
CA LEU A 233 -17.79 6.18 0.00
C LEU A 233 -17.69 5.78 -1.47
N PRO A 234 -18.79 5.81 -2.24
CA PRO A 234 -18.73 5.54 -3.66
C PRO A 234 -17.81 6.58 -4.34
N PRO A 235 -16.99 6.14 -5.31
CA PRO A 235 -16.17 7.06 -6.08
C PRO A 235 -17.04 8.16 -6.72
N LEU A 236 -16.54 9.40 -6.77
CA LEU A 236 -17.23 10.49 -7.48
C LEU A 236 -17.60 10.05 -8.92
N PRO A 237 -18.70 10.53 -9.50
CA PRO A 237 -19.00 10.15 -10.87
C PRO A 237 -17.86 10.60 -11.80
N PRO A 238 -17.45 9.75 -12.77
CA PRO A 238 -16.41 10.14 -13.71
C PRO A 238 -16.84 11.39 -14.48
N PRO A 239 -15.92 12.29 -14.83
CA PRO A 239 -16.24 13.49 -15.59
C PRO A 239 -17.05 13.14 -16.85
N GLN A 240 -18.03 13.98 -17.18
CA GLN A 240 -18.90 13.78 -18.34
C GLN A 240 -18.06 13.76 -19.63
N GLY A 241 -18.14 12.69 -20.43
CA GLY A 241 -17.44 12.56 -21.73
C GLY A 241 -16.69 11.24 -21.96
N GLY A 242 -16.25 10.94 -23.18
CA GLY A 242 -15.43 9.75 -23.49
C GLY A 242 -13.99 9.83 -22.93
N ALA A 243 -13.22 8.76 -23.07
CA ALA A 243 -11.82 8.73 -22.61
C ALA A 243 -10.95 9.81 -23.28
N VAL A 244 -11.27 10.18 -24.52
CA VAL A 244 -10.61 11.30 -25.22
C VAL A 244 -10.87 12.64 -24.56
N ALA A 245 -12.12 12.92 -24.16
CA ALA A 245 -12.47 14.19 -23.53
C ALA A 245 -11.73 14.35 -22.19
N LEU A 246 -11.61 13.23 -21.46
CA LEU A 246 -10.81 13.21 -20.25
C LEU A 246 -9.32 13.39 -20.56
N LEU A 247 -8.77 12.72 -21.58
CA LEU A 247 -7.37 12.93 -21.98
C LEU A 247 -7.12 14.41 -22.31
N ASP A 248 -7.98 15.04 -23.10
CA ASP A 248 -7.87 16.45 -23.47
C ASP A 248 -7.92 17.36 -22.22
N HIS A 249 -8.79 17.04 -21.25
CA HIS A 249 -8.85 17.74 -19.96
C HIS A 249 -7.55 17.59 -19.14
N LEU A 250 -7.00 16.36 -19.07
CA LEU A 250 -5.73 16.06 -18.40
C LEU A 250 -4.56 16.84 -19.01
N MET A 251 -4.52 16.94 -20.35
CA MET A 251 -3.48 17.70 -21.04
C MET A 251 -3.58 19.19 -20.74
N ALA A 252 -4.80 19.74 -20.65
CA ALA A 252 -5.03 21.15 -20.37
C ALA A 252 -4.61 21.55 -18.94
N GLN A 253 -4.85 20.70 -17.94
CA GLN A 253 -4.52 21.00 -16.53
C GLN A 253 -3.06 20.69 -16.15
N GLY A 254 -2.41 19.71 -16.79
CA GLY A 254 -1.15 19.14 -16.32
C GLY A 254 0.15 19.69 -16.92
N GLY A 255 0.11 20.72 -17.78
CA GLY A 255 1.29 21.17 -18.54
C GLY A 255 1.87 20.10 -19.49
N LEU A 256 1.08 19.07 -19.80
CA LEU A 256 1.45 17.96 -20.68
C LEU A 256 1.18 18.33 -22.14
N ARG A 257 1.98 17.79 -23.06
CA ARG A 257 1.82 18.09 -24.49
C ARG A 257 0.92 17.05 -25.17
N PRO A 258 -0.15 17.48 -25.87
CA PRO A 258 -1.02 16.56 -26.58
C PRO A 258 -0.25 15.88 -27.74
N ARG A 259 -0.52 14.59 -27.95
CA ARG A 259 0.04 13.81 -29.06
C ARG A 259 -1.08 13.14 -29.84
N ALA A 260 -1.14 13.34 -31.15
CA ALA A 260 -2.18 12.77 -32.00
C ALA A 260 -2.23 11.23 -31.92
N SER A 261 -1.07 10.57 -31.92
CA SER A 261 -0.98 9.11 -31.78
C SER A 261 -1.50 8.59 -30.44
N GLN A 262 -1.33 9.35 -29.36
CA GLN A 262 -1.87 9.01 -28.04
C GLN A 262 -3.40 9.08 -28.03
N ARG A 263 -3.96 10.14 -28.61
CA ARG A 263 -5.41 10.31 -28.77
C ARG A 263 -6.02 9.18 -29.60
N THR A 264 -5.43 8.87 -30.75
CA THR A 264 -5.88 7.75 -31.58
C THR A 264 -5.84 6.43 -30.81
N MET A 265 -4.80 6.19 -30.01
CA MET A 265 -4.72 4.99 -29.18
C MET A 265 -5.86 4.94 -28.15
N VAL A 266 -6.15 6.05 -27.45
CA VAL A 266 -7.27 6.14 -26.50
C VAL A 266 -8.60 5.81 -27.18
N GLU A 267 -8.88 6.41 -28.32
CA GLU A 267 -10.11 6.16 -29.10
C GLU A 267 -10.26 4.68 -29.49
N ARG A 268 -9.16 4.07 -29.94
CA ARG A 268 -9.18 2.66 -30.37
C ARG A 268 -9.35 1.70 -29.20
N VAL A 269 -8.68 1.97 -28.07
CA VAL A 269 -8.81 1.14 -26.86
C VAL A 269 -10.21 1.26 -26.28
N GLU A 270 -10.77 2.48 -26.18
CA GLU A 270 -12.15 2.71 -25.71
C GLU A 270 -13.17 1.95 -26.57
N ALA A 271 -13.05 2.05 -27.90
CA ALA A 271 -13.93 1.34 -28.83
C ALA A 271 -13.80 -0.19 -28.73
N ALA A 272 -12.59 -0.72 -28.55
CA ALA A 272 -12.36 -2.16 -28.43
C ALA A 272 -12.91 -2.73 -27.11
N LEU A 273 -12.74 -2.00 -26.00
CA LEU A 273 -13.32 -2.37 -24.70
C LEU A 273 -14.85 -2.34 -24.73
N ALA A 274 -15.46 -1.37 -25.41
CA ALA A 274 -16.91 -1.28 -25.54
C ALA A 274 -17.49 -2.36 -26.46
N ALA A 275 -16.74 -2.81 -27.47
CA ALA A 275 -17.18 -3.81 -28.45
C ALA A 275 -16.74 -5.25 -28.09
N ASP A 276 -16.05 -5.46 -26.97
CA ASP A 276 -15.48 -6.76 -26.59
C ASP A 276 -14.61 -7.40 -27.70
N HIS A 277 -13.82 -6.58 -28.39
CA HIS A 277 -12.97 -7.01 -29.52
C HIS A 277 -11.48 -7.06 -29.15
N ALA A 278 -10.76 -8.05 -29.69
CA ALA A 278 -9.31 -8.10 -29.60
C ALA A 278 -8.67 -6.98 -30.45
N LEU A 279 -7.71 -6.27 -29.86
CA LEU A 279 -7.03 -5.14 -30.49
C LEU A 279 -5.51 -5.28 -30.29
N LEU A 280 -4.76 -5.22 -31.40
CA LEU A 280 -3.31 -5.14 -31.39
C LEU A 280 -2.88 -3.77 -31.90
N ILE A 281 -2.07 -3.06 -31.11
CA ILE A 281 -1.59 -1.71 -31.47
C ILE A 281 -0.07 -1.68 -31.32
N GLU A 282 0.61 -1.27 -32.38
CA GLU A 282 2.02 -0.88 -32.32
C GLU A 282 2.12 0.64 -32.19
N VAL A 283 2.86 1.11 -31.18
CA VAL A 283 3.05 2.54 -30.92
C VAL A 283 4.54 2.80 -30.63
N PRO A 284 5.13 3.90 -31.13
CA PRO A 284 6.49 4.29 -30.76
C PRO A 284 6.65 4.58 -29.27
N THR A 285 7.87 4.43 -28.75
CA THR A 285 8.22 4.86 -27.39
C THR A 285 7.99 6.36 -27.21
N GLY A 286 7.73 6.80 -25.97
CA GLY A 286 7.48 8.21 -25.67
C GLY A 286 6.10 8.76 -26.12
N THR A 287 5.22 7.92 -26.69
CA THR A 287 3.86 8.32 -27.07
C THR A 287 2.91 8.50 -25.87
N GLY A 288 3.31 8.08 -24.67
CA GLY A 288 2.43 8.05 -23.49
C GLY A 288 1.47 6.86 -23.51
N LYS A 289 1.98 5.69 -23.93
CA LYS A 289 1.21 4.43 -24.06
C LYS A 289 0.45 4.07 -22.78
N THR A 290 1.11 4.20 -21.62
CA THR A 290 0.54 3.84 -20.32
C THR A 290 -0.77 4.57 -20.07
N LEU A 291 -0.77 5.90 -20.15
CA LEU A 291 -2.00 6.68 -20.00
C LEU A 291 -3.03 6.35 -21.10
N ALA A 292 -2.58 6.06 -22.31
CA ALA A 292 -3.46 5.81 -23.45
C ALA A 292 -4.26 4.50 -23.35
N TYR A 293 -3.76 3.47 -22.66
CA TYR A 293 -4.57 2.28 -22.33
C TYR A 293 -5.21 2.38 -20.94
N LEU A 294 -4.56 3.03 -19.98
CA LEU A 294 -5.03 3.09 -18.59
C LEU A 294 -6.30 3.92 -18.46
N LEU A 295 -6.37 5.06 -19.16
CA LEU A 295 -7.50 5.97 -19.09
C LEU A 295 -8.82 5.34 -19.58
N PRO A 296 -8.90 4.77 -20.81
CA PRO A 296 -10.11 4.09 -21.26
C PRO A 296 -10.41 2.84 -20.43
N ALA A 297 -9.40 2.13 -19.90
CA ALA A 297 -9.61 1.00 -19.00
C ALA A 297 -10.29 1.43 -17.68
N ALA A 298 -9.76 2.46 -17.00
CA ALA A 298 -10.34 2.98 -15.77
C ALA A 298 -11.79 3.46 -15.98
N LEU A 299 -12.04 4.19 -17.05
CA LEU A 299 -13.39 4.66 -17.38
C LEU A 299 -14.36 3.52 -17.70
N ALA A 300 -13.93 2.55 -18.50
CA ALA A 300 -14.74 1.38 -18.80
C ALA A 300 -15.08 0.62 -17.51
N ALA A 301 -14.10 0.43 -16.62
CA ALA A 301 -14.29 -0.30 -15.38
C ALA A 301 -15.33 0.38 -14.47
N VAL A 302 -15.20 1.69 -14.24
CA VAL A 302 -16.15 2.46 -13.43
C VAL A 302 -17.56 2.48 -14.05
N ARG A 303 -17.67 2.70 -15.36
CA ARG A 303 -18.97 2.86 -16.04
C ARG A 303 -19.75 1.58 -16.19
N THR A 304 -19.06 0.48 -16.43
CA THR A 304 -19.69 -0.80 -16.76
C THR A 304 -19.64 -1.80 -15.61
N GLN A 305 -18.99 -1.43 -14.49
CA GLN A 305 -18.73 -2.32 -13.36
C GLN A 305 -18.00 -3.61 -13.81
N ARG A 306 -17.17 -3.47 -14.86
CA ARG A 306 -16.34 -4.55 -15.41
C ARG A 306 -14.94 -4.46 -14.84
N ARG A 307 -14.36 -5.59 -14.47
CA ARG A 307 -12.97 -5.63 -13.99
C ARG A 307 -12.01 -5.76 -15.14
N ILE A 308 -10.95 -4.95 -15.15
CA ILE A 308 -9.94 -4.98 -16.21
C ILE A 308 -8.57 -5.31 -15.64
N ALA A 309 -7.91 -6.31 -16.21
CA ALA A 309 -6.54 -6.67 -15.87
C ALA A 309 -5.54 -5.96 -16.78
N LEU A 310 -4.49 -5.38 -16.20
CA LEU A 310 -3.36 -4.75 -16.89
C LEU A 310 -2.11 -5.58 -16.61
N ALA A 311 -1.60 -6.29 -17.61
CA ALA A 311 -0.46 -7.19 -17.51
C ALA A 311 0.82 -6.55 -18.08
N THR A 312 1.78 -6.23 -17.21
CA THR A 312 3.10 -5.73 -17.63
C THR A 312 4.11 -6.86 -17.81
N ALA A 313 5.12 -6.66 -18.66
CA ALA A 313 6.14 -7.68 -18.88
C ALA A 313 6.98 -7.97 -17.62
N PHE A 314 7.38 -6.94 -16.87
CA PHE A 314 8.34 -7.05 -15.77
C PHE A 314 7.81 -6.40 -14.48
N LYS A 315 8.26 -6.88 -13.31
CA LYS A 315 7.85 -6.37 -11.99
C LYS A 315 8.13 -4.86 -11.82
N ASN A 316 9.27 -4.36 -12.30
CA ASN A 316 9.60 -2.93 -12.25
C ASN A 316 8.63 -2.08 -13.09
N LEU A 317 8.18 -2.57 -14.25
CA LEU A 317 7.15 -1.90 -15.04
C LEU A 317 5.79 -1.96 -14.34
N GLN A 318 5.51 -3.04 -13.61
CA GLN A 318 4.32 -3.17 -12.77
C GLN A 318 4.31 -2.12 -11.65
N ASP A 319 5.44 -1.91 -10.97
CA ASP A 319 5.58 -0.89 -9.92
C ASP A 319 5.48 0.53 -10.52
N GLN A 320 6.02 0.76 -11.72
CA GLN A 320 5.80 2.02 -12.46
C GLN A 320 4.33 2.24 -12.82
N LEU A 321 3.64 1.20 -13.30
CA LEU A 321 2.20 1.26 -13.60
C LEU A 321 1.38 1.59 -12.35
N ARG A 322 1.74 1.04 -11.18
CA ARG A 322 1.11 1.40 -9.89
C ARG A 322 1.18 2.90 -9.65
N SER A 323 2.35 3.53 -9.81
CA SER A 323 2.48 4.99 -9.61
C SER A 323 1.66 5.81 -10.63
N GLU A 324 1.55 5.35 -11.88
CA GLU A 324 0.69 6.01 -12.89
C GLU A 324 -0.80 5.85 -12.57
N VAL A 325 -1.20 4.69 -12.02
CA VAL A 325 -2.55 4.43 -11.51
C VAL A 325 -2.89 5.36 -10.34
N GLU A 326 -2.01 5.47 -9.34
CA GLU A 326 -2.18 6.37 -8.19
C GLU A 326 -2.31 7.84 -8.63
N ARG A 327 -1.59 8.25 -9.68
CA ARG A 327 -1.77 9.59 -10.28
C ARG A 327 -3.14 9.76 -10.91
N LEU A 328 -3.61 8.76 -11.67
CA LEU A 328 -4.91 8.83 -12.32
C LEU A 328 -6.06 8.77 -11.31
N GLN A 329 -5.91 8.05 -10.20
CA GLN A 329 -6.91 7.96 -9.13
C GLN A 329 -7.27 9.31 -8.50
N ARG A 330 -6.37 10.30 -8.58
CA ARG A 330 -6.65 11.68 -8.14
C ARG A 330 -7.67 12.40 -9.02
N MET A 331 -7.99 11.84 -10.19
CA MET A 331 -8.74 12.51 -11.25
C MET A 331 -9.92 11.66 -11.74
N VAL A 332 -9.76 10.35 -11.74
CA VAL A 332 -10.81 9.37 -12.00
C VAL A 332 -10.90 8.47 -10.77
N PRO A 333 -12.06 8.37 -10.14
CA PRO A 333 -12.18 7.59 -8.92
C PRO A 333 -12.52 6.14 -9.29
N PHE A 334 -11.49 5.30 -9.21
CA PHE A 334 -11.56 3.85 -9.41
C PHE A 334 -10.64 3.17 -8.40
N THR A 335 -10.94 1.92 -8.09
CA THR A 335 -10.13 1.07 -7.21
C THR A 335 -9.17 0.24 -8.04
N ALA A 336 -7.94 0.06 -7.55
CA ALA A 336 -6.95 -0.76 -8.23
C ALA A 336 -6.15 -1.57 -7.23
N GLN A 337 -5.80 -2.80 -7.61
CA GLN A 337 -5.04 -3.70 -6.76
C GLN A 337 -3.86 -4.31 -7.51
N LEU A 338 -2.66 -4.20 -6.92
CA LEU A 338 -1.49 -4.92 -7.40
C LEU A 338 -1.52 -6.37 -6.93
N LEU A 339 -1.39 -7.30 -7.87
CA LEU A 339 -1.20 -8.73 -7.57
C LEU A 339 0.17 -9.17 -8.09
N LYS A 340 0.96 -9.78 -7.20
CA LYS A 340 2.21 -10.45 -7.56
C LYS A 340 2.06 -11.97 -7.37
N GLY A 341 3.07 -12.73 -7.79
CA GLY A 341 3.13 -14.17 -7.49
C GLY A 341 3.34 -14.42 -5.99
N ALA A 342 2.94 -15.59 -5.50
CA ALA A 342 3.02 -15.93 -4.08
C ALA A 342 4.42 -15.72 -3.48
N ALA A 343 5.48 -16.07 -4.23
CA ALA A 343 6.87 -15.91 -3.80
C ALA A 343 7.29 -14.43 -3.57
N SER A 344 6.52 -13.46 -4.06
CA SER A 344 6.74 -12.04 -3.78
C SER A 344 6.23 -11.62 -2.39
N TYR A 345 5.43 -12.44 -1.71
CA TYR A 345 4.83 -12.09 -0.42
C TYR A 345 5.55 -12.77 0.74
N LEU A 346 5.65 -12.07 1.86
CA LEU A 346 6.19 -12.60 3.10
C LEU A 346 5.14 -13.49 3.80
N CYS A 347 5.51 -14.73 4.09
CA CYS A 347 4.71 -15.68 4.86
C CYS A 347 4.96 -15.48 6.35
N LEU A 348 3.98 -14.91 7.06
CA LEU A 348 4.08 -14.63 8.50
C LEU A 348 4.34 -15.90 9.34
N ARG A 349 3.76 -17.04 8.94
CA ARG A 349 4.03 -18.34 9.58
C ARG A 349 5.48 -18.77 9.37
N ALA A 350 5.96 -18.76 8.14
CA ALA A 350 7.33 -19.18 7.84
C ALA A 350 8.37 -18.28 8.53
N LEU A 351 8.10 -16.98 8.59
CA LEU A 351 8.89 -16.01 9.34
C LEU A 351 8.89 -16.31 10.84
N HIS A 352 7.72 -16.54 11.45
CA HIS A 352 7.60 -16.88 12.87
C HIS A 352 8.40 -18.14 13.23
N GLU A 353 8.31 -19.17 12.40
CA GLU A 353 9.06 -20.41 12.57
C GLU A 353 10.58 -20.17 12.42
N ALA A 354 11.00 -19.37 11.43
CA ALA A 354 12.40 -19.04 11.22
C ALA A 354 12.98 -18.24 12.40
N ILE A 355 12.21 -17.31 12.98
CA ILE A 355 12.59 -16.57 14.20
C ILE A 355 12.72 -17.53 15.39
N SER A 356 11.77 -18.46 15.55
CA SER A 356 11.77 -19.43 16.65
C SER A 356 12.98 -20.37 16.60
N ALA A 357 13.47 -20.69 15.40
CA ALA A 357 14.66 -21.52 15.19
C ALA A 357 15.99 -20.73 15.25
N ALA A 358 15.96 -19.39 15.34
CA ALA A 358 17.13 -18.54 15.12
C ALA A 358 18.16 -18.53 16.26
N ALA A 359 17.92 -19.25 17.36
CA ALA A 359 18.78 -19.20 18.56
C ALA A 359 20.25 -19.54 18.27
N THR A 360 20.49 -20.46 17.34
CA THR A 360 21.84 -20.91 16.94
C THR A 360 22.33 -20.29 15.63
N ASP A 361 21.57 -19.36 15.05
CA ASP A 361 21.91 -18.75 13.76
C ASP A 361 23.01 -17.68 13.88
N SER A 362 23.60 -17.35 12.74
CA SER A 362 24.59 -16.26 12.65
C SER A 362 23.98 -14.92 13.06
N ALA A 363 24.82 -13.98 13.53
CA ALA A 363 24.36 -12.63 13.86
C ALA A 363 23.69 -11.94 12.65
N GLU A 364 24.26 -12.13 11.47
CA GLU A 364 23.75 -11.62 10.19
C GLU A 364 22.33 -12.14 9.90
N ARG A 365 22.09 -13.45 10.05
CA ARG A 365 20.76 -14.04 9.82
C ARG A 365 19.75 -13.60 10.87
N ARG A 366 20.15 -13.47 12.14
CA ARG A 366 19.28 -12.93 13.20
C ARG A 366 18.88 -11.48 12.95
N PHE A 367 19.81 -10.65 12.47
CA PHE A 367 19.52 -9.28 12.06
C PHE A 367 18.51 -9.24 10.92
N ALA A 368 18.72 -10.06 9.88
CA ALA A 368 17.81 -10.19 8.75
C ALA A 368 16.39 -10.57 9.18
N LEU A 369 16.26 -11.55 10.08
CA LEU A 369 14.97 -11.98 10.64
C LEU A 369 14.28 -10.88 11.44
N ALA A 370 15.03 -10.13 12.26
CA ALA A 370 14.49 -8.99 13.01
C ALA A 370 14.01 -7.86 12.08
N PHE A 371 14.76 -7.59 10.99
CA PHE A 371 14.34 -6.65 9.96
C PHE A 371 13.03 -7.10 9.30
N LEU A 372 12.94 -8.37 8.88
CA LEU A 372 11.74 -8.92 8.26
C LEU A 372 10.52 -8.96 9.21
N ALA A 373 10.73 -9.17 10.52
CA ALA A 373 9.68 -9.05 11.52
C ALA A 373 9.10 -7.64 11.60
N THR A 374 9.94 -6.62 11.43
CA THR A 374 9.49 -5.23 11.33
C THR A 374 8.82 -4.98 9.98
N TRP A 375 9.39 -5.52 8.90
CA TRP A 375 8.85 -5.43 7.54
C TRP A 375 7.43 -6.00 7.45
N ALA A 376 7.14 -7.09 8.18
CA ALA A 376 5.85 -7.76 8.21
C ALA A 376 4.67 -6.85 8.63
N GLY A 377 4.94 -5.73 9.33
CA GLY A 377 3.92 -4.75 9.69
C GLY A 377 3.51 -3.82 8.55
N PHE A 378 4.28 -3.76 7.46
CA PHE A 378 3.93 -2.96 6.28
C PHE A 378 3.20 -3.83 5.26
N GLU A 379 2.24 -3.25 4.55
CA GLU A 379 1.56 -3.89 3.41
C GLU A 379 2.45 -3.84 2.15
N ALA A 380 3.65 -4.41 2.27
CA ALA A 380 4.68 -4.38 1.24
C ALA A 380 5.15 -5.80 0.86
N THR A 381 5.58 -5.95 -0.38
CA THR A 381 6.10 -7.23 -0.90
C THR A 381 7.58 -7.41 -0.57
N LEU A 382 8.07 -8.66 -0.64
CA LEU A 382 9.50 -8.95 -0.53
C LEU A 382 10.31 -8.29 -1.65
N ASP A 383 9.71 -8.07 -2.83
CA ASP A 383 10.37 -7.41 -3.96
C ASP A 383 10.83 -5.99 -3.59
N GLU A 384 10.07 -5.31 -2.71
CA GLU A 384 10.28 -3.93 -2.26
C GLU A 384 11.31 -3.79 -1.14
N LEU A 385 11.93 -4.89 -0.71
CA LEU A 385 12.99 -4.83 0.30
C LEU A 385 14.16 -3.93 -0.15
N PRO A 386 14.75 -3.14 0.77
CA PRO A 386 15.81 -2.21 0.43
C PRO A 386 17.01 -2.90 -0.24
N TYR A 387 17.55 -2.29 -1.29
CA TYR A 387 18.67 -2.86 -2.04
C TYR A 387 19.91 -3.13 -1.17
N TRP A 388 20.21 -2.23 -0.21
CA TRP A 388 21.34 -2.40 0.70
C TRP A 388 21.21 -3.70 1.53
N LEU A 389 19.99 -4.11 1.88
CA LEU A 389 19.76 -5.31 2.67
C LEU A 389 20.19 -6.55 1.89
N ARG A 390 19.84 -6.63 0.60
CA ARG A 390 20.26 -7.74 -0.28
C ARG A 390 21.76 -7.71 -0.59
N ARG A 391 22.37 -6.53 -0.66
CA ARG A 391 23.79 -6.37 -0.99
C ARG A 391 24.71 -6.69 0.19
N GLU A 392 24.37 -6.20 1.37
CA GLU A 392 25.25 -6.30 2.55
C GLU A 392 25.00 -7.56 3.37
N ILE A 393 23.78 -8.12 3.32
CA ILE A 393 23.38 -9.28 4.13
C ILE A 393 23.28 -10.52 3.22
N HIS A 394 24.34 -11.30 3.15
CA HIS A 394 24.47 -12.48 2.28
C HIS A 394 23.40 -13.54 2.58
N ALA A 395 23.00 -13.65 3.85
CA ALA A 395 21.95 -14.55 4.30
C ALA A 395 20.56 -14.24 3.71
N MET A 396 20.31 -13.02 3.21
CA MET A 396 19.00 -12.61 2.70
C MET A 396 18.54 -13.43 1.51
N SER A 397 19.44 -13.75 0.57
CA SER A 397 19.07 -14.50 -0.65
C SER A 397 18.48 -15.89 -0.36
N GLN A 398 18.92 -16.52 0.74
CA GLN A 398 18.35 -17.78 1.23
C GLN A 398 17.10 -17.52 2.06
N LEU A 399 17.14 -16.50 2.92
CA LEU A 399 16.06 -16.19 3.84
C LEU A 399 14.79 -15.74 3.12
N GLU A 400 14.88 -14.89 2.09
CA GLU A 400 13.75 -14.45 1.27
C GLU A 400 12.97 -15.65 0.72
N ARG A 401 13.68 -16.66 0.20
CA ARG A 401 13.05 -17.91 -0.30
C ARG A 401 12.42 -18.75 0.81
N GLU A 402 13.03 -18.75 1.99
CA GLU A 402 12.54 -19.52 3.15
C GLU A 402 11.28 -18.91 3.77
N VAL A 403 11.19 -17.58 3.76
CA VAL A 403 10.08 -16.82 4.38
C VAL A 403 9.03 -16.36 3.39
N ALA A 404 9.21 -16.61 2.09
CA ALA A 404 8.19 -16.32 1.08
C ALA A 404 6.97 -17.24 1.19
N VAL A 405 5.83 -16.81 0.65
CA VAL A 405 4.66 -17.69 0.51
C VAL A 405 4.94 -18.76 -0.52
N ASP A 406 4.89 -20.02 -0.07
CA ASP A 406 4.92 -21.20 -0.90
C ASP A 406 3.54 -21.86 -0.87
N LEU A 407 2.84 -21.83 -2.02
CA LEU A 407 1.50 -22.39 -2.15
C LEU A 407 1.46 -23.90 -1.93
N ALA A 408 2.57 -24.62 -2.10
CA ALA A 408 2.64 -26.05 -1.81
C ALA A 408 2.57 -26.35 -0.30
N THR A 409 3.03 -25.41 0.55
CA THR A 409 2.95 -25.53 2.03
C THR A 409 1.76 -24.79 2.63
N CYS A 410 1.11 -23.94 1.85
CA CYS A 410 0.12 -23.02 2.37
C CYS A 410 -1.12 -23.78 2.82
N THR A 411 -1.47 -23.67 4.10
CA THR A 411 -2.67 -24.31 4.66
C THR A 411 -3.93 -23.43 4.53
N ALA A 412 -3.83 -22.32 3.78
CA ALA A 412 -4.91 -21.39 3.50
C ALA A 412 -5.73 -21.04 4.76
N ALA A 413 -7.03 -21.33 4.76
CA ALA A 413 -7.96 -20.99 5.85
C ALA A 413 -7.60 -21.63 7.20
N ARG A 414 -6.81 -22.70 7.24
CA ARG A 414 -6.33 -23.33 8.49
C ARG A 414 -5.10 -22.63 9.08
N CYS A 415 -4.49 -21.68 8.35
CA CYS A 415 -3.31 -20.96 8.82
C CYS A 415 -3.68 -19.98 9.96
N PRO A 416 -2.98 -19.98 11.11
CA PRO A 416 -3.22 -19.01 12.19
C PRO A 416 -3.05 -17.56 11.77
N PHE A 417 -2.28 -17.32 10.71
CA PHE A 417 -2.01 -15.99 10.16
C PHE A 417 -2.85 -15.68 8.90
N TYR A 418 -3.92 -16.43 8.61
CA TYR A 418 -4.71 -16.27 7.38
C TYR A 418 -5.32 -14.85 7.24
N VAL A 419 -5.88 -14.31 8.31
CA VAL A 419 -6.50 -12.97 8.32
C VAL A 419 -5.47 -11.87 8.04
N PRO A 420 -4.32 -11.79 8.74
CA PRO A 420 -3.26 -10.81 8.45
C PRO A 420 -2.34 -11.19 7.28
N CYS A 421 -2.63 -12.23 6.50
CA CYS A 421 -1.76 -12.65 5.41
C CYS A 421 -1.84 -11.67 4.23
N HIS A 422 -0.78 -10.90 4.02
CA HIS A 422 -0.64 -9.93 2.92
C HIS A 422 -0.96 -10.51 1.53
N TYR A 423 -0.58 -11.76 1.26
CA TYR A 423 -0.94 -12.44 0.01
C TYR A 423 -2.47 -12.57 -0.16
N TYR A 424 -3.16 -13.14 0.83
CA TYR A 424 -4.61 -13.31 0.75
C TYR A 424 -5.36 -11.97 0.84
N GLN A 425 -4.85 -10.99 1.59
CA GLN A 425 -5.42 -9.64 1.63
C GLN A 425 -5.36 -8.98 0.25
N ALA A 426 -4.21 -9.04 -0.43
CA ALA A 426 -4.07 -8.49 -1.77
C ALA A 426 -5.04 -9.14 -2.76
N TYR A 427 -5.18 -10.47 -2.74
CA TYR A 427 -6.09 -11.17 -3.66
C TYR A 427 -7.58 -10.93 -3.32
N ARG A 428 -7.95 -10.78 -2.04
CA ARG A 428 -9.32 -10.39 -1.64
C ARG A 428 -9.67 -8.98 -2.12
N ARG A 429 -8.79 -7.99 -1.86
CA ARG A 429 -8.96 -6.63 -2.39
C ARG A 429 -9.02 -6.63 -3.92
N GLY A 430 -8.28 -7.51 -4.58
CA GLY A 430 -8.35 -7.67 -6.03
C GLY A 430 -9.72 -8.14 -6.51
N ALA A 431 -10.44 -8.93 -5.71
CA ALA A 431 -11.80 -9.36 -6.03
C ALA A 431 -12.84 -8.24 -5.90
N GLU A 432 -12.48 -7.12 -5.28
CA GLU A 432 -13.31 -5.93 -5.12
C GLU A 432 -12.83 -4.77 -6.02
N ALA A 433 -11.59 -4.84 -6.53
CA ALA A 433 -10.99 -3.77 -7.33
C ALA A 433 -11.54 -3.68 -8.77
N ASP A 434 -11.61 -2.47 -9.31
CA ASP A 434 -11.97 -2.19 -10.72
C ASP A 434 -10.84 -2.61 -11.67
N LEU A 435 -9.59 -2.30 -11.29
CA LEU A 435 -8.39 -2.65 -12.07
C LEU A 435 -7.47 -3.63 -11.32
N LEU A 436 -7.04 -4.67 -12.02
CA LEU A 436 -5.98 -5.58 -11.55
C LEU A 436 -4.66 -5.23 -12.21
N LEU A 437 -3.65 -4.90 -11.41
CA LEU A 437 -2.29 -4.67 -11.91
C LEU A 437 -1.50 -5.95 -11.72
N ILE A 438 -1.20 -6.65 -12.82
CA ILE A 438 -0.55 -7.97 -12.81
C ILE A 438 0.70 -7.96 -13.70
N ASN A 439 1.52 -9.00 -13.63
CA ASN A 439 2.57 -9.23 -14.62
C ASN A 439 2.21 -10.40 -15.55
N GLN A 440 2.79 -10.41 -16.75
CA GLN A 440 2.54 -11.44 -17.76
C GLN A 440 2.87 -12.85 -17.23
N SER A 441 3.95 -13.00 -16.46
CA SER A 441 4.32 -14.31 -15.89
C SER A 441 3.26 -14.85 -14.91
N LEU A 442 2.67 -14.00 -14.06
CA LEU A 442 1.58 -14.42 -13.17
C LEU A 442 0.35 -14.83 -13.98
N TRP A 443 0.00 -14.04 -14.99
CA TRP A 443 -1.12 -14.34 -15.88
C TRP A 443 -0.97 -15.70 -16.57
N LEU A 444 0.24 -16.03 -17.02
CA LEU A 444 0.53 -17.28 -17.73
C LEU A 444 0.62 -18.50 -16.80
N THR A 445 1.13 -18.33 -15.58
CA THR A 445 1.35 -19.45 -14.64
C THR A 445 0.14 -19.79 -13.78
N ALA A 446 -0.64 -18.80 -13.37
CA ALA A 446 -1.69 -19.00 -12.37
C ALA A 446 -2.96 -18.19 -12.65
N PRO A 447 -3.55 -18.27 -13.86
CA PRO A 447 -4.74 -17.51 -14.21
C PRO A 447 -5.92 -17.83 -13.29
N SER A 448 -6.06 -19.10 -12.87
CA SER A 448 -7.15 -19.55 -11.99
C SER A 448 -7.05 -19.04 -10.54
N LEU A 449 -5.89 -18.53 -10.11
CA LEU A 449 -5.74 -17.97 -8.76
C LEU A 449 -6.15 -16.50 -8.70
N MET A 450 -6.24 -15.83 -9.84
CA MET A 450 -6.56 -14.41 -9.90
C MET A 450 -8.08 -14.19 -9.81
N PRO A 451 -8.52 -13.03 -9.30
CA PRO A 451 -9.92 -12.63 -9.42
C PRO A 451 -10.37 -12.60 -10.88
N ALA A 452 -11.62 -12.97 -11.14
CA ALA A 452 -12.19 -12.92 -12.49
C ALA A 452 -12.20 -11.49 -13.03
N TYR A 453 -11.86 -11.33 -14.30
CA TYR A 453 -11.84 -10.05 -15.01
C TYR A 453 -12.45 -10.21 -16.41
N ASP A 454 -13.00 -9.12 -16.94
CA ASP A 454 -13.76 -9.11 -18.20
C ASP A 454 -12.88 -8.77 -19.40
N ALA A 455 -11.80 -8.01 -19.19
CA ALA A 455 -10.85 -7.64 -20.24
C ALA A 455 -9.40 -7.67 -19.75
N LEU A 456 -8.46 -7.87 -20.69
CA LEU A 456 -7.02 -7.92 -20.43
C LEU A 456 -6.28 -6.97 -21.39
N VAL A 457 -5.46 -6.09 -20.82
CA VAL A 457 -4.48 -5.29 -21.56
C VAL A 457 -3.10 -5.89 -21.32
N ILE A 458 -2.39 -6.23 -22.40
CA ILE A 458 -1.01 -6.74 -22.33
C ILE A 458 -0.06 -5.62 -22.76
N ASP A 459 0.68 -5.06 -21.81
CA ASP A 459 1.71 -4.07 -22.08
C ASP A 459 3.03 -4.74 -22.46
N GLU A 460 3.77 -4.14 -23.38
CA GLU A 460 4.98 -4.70 -23.99
C GLU A 460 4.80 -6.16 -24.47
N ALA A 461 3.71 -6.41 -25.21
CA ALA A 461 3.33 -7.71 -25.75
C ALA A 461 4.41 -8.40 -26.60
N HIS A 462 5.40 -7.64 -27.09
CA HIS A 462 6.57 -8.21 -27.77
C HIS A 462 7.41 -9.14 -26.86
N ASN A 463 7.31 -9.01 -25.53
CA ASN A 463 7.98 -9.88 -24.56
C ASN A 463 7.17 -11.15 -24.25
N LEU A 464 5.95 -11.29 -24.77
CA LEU A 464 5.02 -12.32 -24.34
C LEU A 464 5.54 -13.75 -24.58
N GLU A 465 6.22 -13.99 -25.70
CA GLU A 465 6.84 -15.29 -26.01
C GLU A 465 7.92 -15.66 -24.99
N ALA A 466 8.81 -14.71 -24.66
CA ALA A 466 9.86 -14.91 -23.68
C ALA A 466 9.27 -15.11 -22.27
N MET A 467 8.25 -14.34 -21.90
CA MET A 467 7.54 -14.49 -20.63
C MET A 467 6.82 -15.83 -20.52
N ALA A 468 6.19 -16.32 -21.60
CA ALA A 468 5.56 -17.64 -21.65
C ALA A 468 6.58 -18.76 -21.53
N THR A 469 7.70 -18.65 -22.23
CA THR A 469 8.80 -19.61 -22.13
C THR A 469 9.30 -19.69 -20.68
N GLY A 470 9.62 -18.56 -20.05
CA GLY A 470 10.08 -18.54 -18.66
C GLY A 470 9.04 -19.04 -17.67
N ALA A 471 7.79 -18.59 -17.79
CA ALA A 471 6.67 -18.97 -16.93
C ALA A 471 6.38 -20.48 -16.92
N LEU A 472 6.49 -21.12 -18.07
CA LEU A 472 6.16 -22.54 -18.25
C LEU A 472 7.37 -23.47 -18.16
N THR A 473 8.57 -22.93 -17.99
CA THR A 473 9.80 -23.72 -17.81
C THR A 473 9.94 -24.16 -16.35
N GLU A 474 10.15 -25.46 -16.15
CA GLU A 474 10.48 -26.07 -14.87
C GLU A 474 11.99 -26.36 -14.83
N GLU A 475 12.74 -25.65 -13.97
CA GLU A 475 14.19 -25.82 -13.82
C GLU A 475 14.57 -26.30 -12.43
N VAL A 476 15.61 -27.15 -12.34
CA VAL A 476 16.20 -27.57 -11.08
C VAL A 476 17.72 -27.45 -11.16
N GLY A 477 18.27 -26.62 -10.27
CA GLY A 477 19.72 -26.42 -10.15
C GLY A 477 20.36 -27.35 -9.11
N GLU A 478 21.61 -27.77 -9.37
CA GLU A 478 22.41 -28.59 -8.45
C GLU A 478 22.48 -27.98 -7.04
N ARG A 479 22.74 -26.67 -6.96
CA ARG A 479 22.85 -25.97 -5.66
C ARG A 479 21.53 -25.98 -4.88
N SER A 480 20.41 -25.75 -5.56
CA SER A 480 19.08 -25.76 -4.94
C SER A 480 18.74 -27.15 -4.41
N LEU A 481 18.91 -28.18 -5.24
CA LEU A 481 18.67 -29.58 -4.83
C LEU A 481 19.61 -30.02 -3.70
N ARG A 482 20.90 -29.66 -3.76
CA ARG A 482 21.86 -29.89 -2.67
C ARG A 482 21.41 -29.22 -1.37
N HIS A 483 20.98 -27.96 -1.42
CA HIS A 483 20.51 -27.24 -0.25
C HIS A 483 19.25 -27.88 0.35
N ALA A 484 18.27 -28.28 -0.47
CA ALA A 484 17.09 -29.00 -0.01
C ALA A 484 17.47 -30.30 0.73
N LEU A 485 18.37 -31.11 0.13
CA LEU A 485 18.89 -32.33 0.75
C LEU A 485 19.60 -32.07 2.09
N LEU A 486 20.44 -31.02 2.17
CA LEU A 486 21.18 -30.68 3.39
C LEU A 486 20.26 -30.18 4.52
N ARG A 487 19.11 -29.58 4.20
CA ARG A 487 18.08 -29.21 5.19
C ARG A 487 17.43 -30.44 5.82
N LEU A 488 17.29 -31.55 5.09
CA LEU A 488 16.81 -32.81 5.65
C LEU A 488 17.81 -33.39 6.65
N THR A 489 19.07 -33.52 6.23
CA THR A 489 20.16 -33.97 7.10
C THR A 489 21.51 -33.51 6.55
N THR A 490 22.41 -33.11 7.44
CA THR A 490 23.82 -32.88 7.07
C THR A 490 24.66 -34.09 7.51
N PRO A 491 25.26 -34.85 6.57
CA PRO A 491 26.04 -36.05 6.88
C PRO A 491 27.14 -35.78 7.92
N GLY A 492 27.33 -36.70 8.86
CA GLY A 492 28.35 -36.57 9.92
C GLY A 492 28.01 -35.57 11.03
N THR A 493 26.86 -34.91 10.99
CA THR A 493 26.42 -33.96 12.02
C THR A 493 25.06 -34.34 12.61
N ARG A 494 24.72 -33.77 13.77
CA ARG A 494 23.37 -33.82 14.35
C ARG A 494 22.56 -32.58 13.96
N ARG A 495 22.46 -32.30 12.65
CA ARG A 495 21.68 -31.16 12.12
C ARG A 495 20.77 -31.59 10.98
N GLY A 496 19.63 -30.91 10.85
CA GLY A 496 18.61 -31.12 9.81
C GLY A 496 17.24 -31.55 10.36
N ALA A 497 16.19 -31.39 9.56
CA ALA A 497 14.80 -31.68 9.96
C ALA A 497 14.61 -33.13 10.45
N LEU A 498 15.25 -34.09 9.77
CA LEU A 498 15.20 -35.51 10.16
C LEU A 498 15.89 -35.76 11.51
N GLN A 499 16.93 -34.98 11.85
CA GLN A 499 17.56 -35.10 13.17
C GLN A 499 16.65 -34.52 14.26
N ALA A 500 16.01 -33.37 14.01
CA ALA A 500 15.09 -32.76 14.96
C ALA A 500 13.92 -33.71 15.31
N LEU A 501 13.40 -34.45 14.32
CA LEU A 501 12.40 -35.49 14.57
C LEU A 501 12.94 -36.64 15.43
N LEU A 502 14.18 -37.10 15.21
CA LEU A 502 14.78 -38.14 16.06
C LEU A 502 14.95 -37.69 17.51
N ASP A 503 15.27 -36.42 17.73
CA ASP A 503 15.46 -35.85 19.06
C ASP A 503 14.14 -35.82 19.87
N GLN A 504 12.99 -35.84 19.19
CA GLN A 504 11.66 -35.98 19.79
C GLN A 504 11.29 -37.41 20.21
N ARG A 505 12.20 -38.38 20.05
CA ARG A 505 12.00 -39.79 20.41
C ARG A 505 10.75 -40.40 19.75
N PRO A 506 10.71 -40.45 18.41
CA PRO A 506 9.61 -41.03 17.68
C PRO A 506 9.53 -42.56 17.91
N PRO A 507 8.38 -43.20 17.63
CA PRO A 507 8.25 -44.65 17.72
C PRO A 507 9.18 -45.38 16.72
N ASP A 508 9.36 -46.68 16.93
CA ASP A 508 10.41 -47.48 16.28
C ASP A 508 10.29 -47.57 14.75
N ASP A 509 9.06 -47.64 14.24
CA ASP A 509 8.73 -47.63 12.83
C ASP A 509 9.15 -46.30 12.18
N LEU A 510 8.75 -45.17 12.76
CA LEU A 510 9.08 -43.83 12.30
C LEU A 510 10.59 -43.55 12.41
N ARG A 511 11.22 -44.01 13.49
CA ARG A 511 12.67 -43.94 13.68
C ARG A 511 13.43 -44.69 12.58
N THR A 512 12.93 -45.86 12.18
CA THR A 512 13.51 -46.67 11.09
C THR A 512 13.38 -45.95 9.74
N ALA A 513 12.19 -45.41 9.44
CA ALA A 513 11.95 -44.62 8.23
C ALA A 513 12.85 -43.38 8.16
N ILE A 514 13.01 -42.65 9.26
CA ILE A 514 13.90 -41.49 9.34
C ILE A 514 15.36 -41.89 9.08
N HIS A 515 15.84 -43.00 9.67
CA HIS A 515 17.20 -43.48 9.40
C HIS A 515 17.40 -43.90 7.94
N GLN A 516 16.40 -44.51 7.31
CA GLN A 516 16.41 -44.83 5.89
C GLN A 516 16.52 -43.56 5.04
N ALA A 517 15.65 -42.58 5.27
CA ALA A 517 15.68 -41.29 4.58
C ALA A 517 17.06 -40.61 4.69
N ARG A 518 17.67 -40.60 5.90
CA ARG A 518 19.01 -40.01 6.10
C ARG A 518 20.10 -40.70 5.27
N ARG A 519 20.07 -42.02 5.13
CA ARG A 519 21.02 -42.76 4.29
C ARG A 519 20.84 -42.39 2.81
N MET A 520 19.59 -42.30 2.37
CA MET A 520 19.25 -41.96 0.98
C MET A 520 19.71 -40.54 0.65
N VAL A 521 19.48 -39.56 1.53
CA VAL A 521 20.01 -38.19 1.39
C VAL A 521 21.53 -38.20 1.23
N GLY A 522 22.25 -38.97 2.05
CA GLY A 522 23.71 -39.09 1.94
C GLY A 522 24.16 -39.62 0.59
N GLN A 523 23.47 -40.63 0.03
CA GLN A 523 23.77 -41.18 -1.29
C GLN A 523 23.39 -40.20 -2.41
N SER A 524 22.24 -39.53 -2.33
CA SER A 524 21.83 -38.50 -3.28
C SER A 524 22.85 -37.37 -3.35
N LEU A 525 23.36 -36.89 -2.21
CA LEU A 525 24.40 -35.85 -2.18
C LEU A 525 25.70 -36.27 -2.87
N LYS A 526 26.06 -37.56 -2.79
CA LYS A 526 27.23 -38.12 -3.48
C LYS A 526 26.99 -38.18 -4.99
N LEU A 527 25.87 -38.79 -5.41
CA LEU A 527 25.51 -38.94 -6.82
C LEU A 527 25.30 -37.59 -7.52
N LEU A 528 24.86 -36.57 -6.78
CA LEU A 528 24.75 -35.20 -7.30
C LEU A 528 26.13 -34.63 -7.71
N VAL A 529 27.20 -34.95 -6.97
CA VAL A 529 28.57 -34.57 -7.33
C VAL A 529 29.01 -35.30 -8.59
N GLU A 530 28.76 -36.61 -8.67
CA GLU A 530 29.10 -37.45 -9.82
C GLU A 530 28.34 -36.99 -11.09
N LEU A 531 27.06 -36.65 -10.97
CA LEU A 531 26.26 -36.08 -12.06
C LEU A 531 26.85 -34.76 -12.55
N ARG A 532 27.24 -33.87 -11.63
CA ARG A 532 27.87 -32.58 -11.98
C ARG A 532 29.16 -32.79 -12.79
N GLU A 533 30.00 -33.74 -12.37
CA GLU A 533 31.24 -34.08 -13.10
C GLU A 533 30.92 -34.64 -14.48
N THR A 534 29.94 -35.55 -14.57
CA THR A 534 29.50 -36.15 -15.83
C THR A 534 28.95 -35.10 -16.81
N LEU A 535 28.14 -34.16 -16.32
CA LEU A 535 27.63 -33.04 -17.11
C LEU A 535 28.77 -32.10 -17.57
N ALA A 536 29.74 -31.80 -16.70
CA ALA A 536 30.88 -30.98 -17.07
C ALA A 536 31.72 -31.63 -18.19
N THR A 537 31.97 -32.95 -18.09
CA THR A 537 32.64 -33.72 -19.14
C THR A 537 31.83 -33.73 -20.44
N PHE A 538 30.50 -33.88 -20.35
CA PHE A 538 29.62 -33.82 -21.51
C PHE A 538 29.69 -32.45 -22.22
N VAL A 539 29.57 -31.35 -21.48
CA VAL A 539 29.62 -29.98 -22.02
C VAL A 539 30.97 -29.69 -22.67
N ALA A 540 32.07 -30.03 -21.99
CA ALA A 540 33.42 -29.89 -22.55
C ALA A 540 33.61 -30.71 -23.83
N GLY A 541 32.92 -31.85 -23.94
CA GLY A 541 32.92 -32.66 -25.16
C GLY A 541 32.10 -32.03 -26.30
N CYS A 542 31.06 -31.25 -26.02
CA CYS A 542 30.17 -30.72 -27.04
C CYS A 542 30.86 -29.72 -27.97
N ASP A 543 31.72 -28.85 -27.44
CA ASP A 543 32.59 -27.94 -28.20
C ASP A 543 33.79 -27.54 -27.32
N GLU A 544 35.01 -27.73 -27.82
CA GLU A 544 36.27 -27.44 -27.11
C GLU A 544 36.46 -25.95 -26.77
N ARG A 545 35.69 -25.06 -27.42
CA ARG A 545 35.70 -23.62 -27.14
C ARG A 545 34.84 -23.24 -25.94
N LEU A 546 33.92 -24.10 -25.53
CA LEU A 546 33.09 -23.87 -24.35
C LEU A 546 33.98 -24.10 -23.12
N ARG A 547 34.48 -23.02 -22.52
CA ARG A 547 35.24 -23.07 -21.26
C ARG A 547 34.27 -23.02 -20.08
N PRO A 548 33.99 -24.13 -19.38
CA PRO A 548 32.98 -24.13 -18.31
C PRO A 548 33.33 -23.16 -17.17
N ALA A 549 34.62 -22.88 -16.99
CA ALA A 549 35.13 -21.93 -16.00
C ALA A 549 34.73 -20.46 -16.26
N GLU A 550 34.35 -20.12 -17.50
CA GLU A 550 34.00 -18.74 -17.90
C GLU A 550 32.48 -18.50 -17.91
N GLY A 551 31.67 -19.48 -17.50
CA GLY A 551 30.21 -19.35 -17.45
C GLY A 551 29.59 -19.45 -18.84
N VAL A 552 29.41 -20.68 -19.32
CA VAL A 552 28.86 -20.97 -20.64
C VAL A 552 27.50 -21.64 -20.50
N ALA A 553 26.50 -21.16 -21.26
CA ALA A 553 25.19 -21.78 -21.36
C ALA A 553 25.10 -22.61 -22.65
N LEU A 554 24.89 -23.93 -22.52
CA LEU A 554 24.61 -24.83 -23.63
C LEU A 554 23.12 -25.16 -23.65
N ARG A 555 22.41 -24.72 -24.70
CA ARG A 555 20.99 -25.06 -24.89
C ARG A 555 20.87 -26.18 -25.93
N LEU A 556 20.34 -27.32 -25.51
CA LEU A 556 20.05 -28.45 -26.39
C LEU A 556 18.65 -28.25 -26.99
N THR A 557 18.57 -28.00 -28.30
CA THR A 557 17.30 -27.72 -29.01
C THR A 557 16.62 -28.96 -29.58
N ALA A 558 17.27 -30.13 -29.47
CA ALA A 558 16.76 -31.43 -29.90
C ALA A 558 17.14 -32.52 -28.89
N ALA A 559 16.46 -33.67 -28.97
CA ALA A 559 16.69 -34.82 -28.10
C ALA A 559 18.20 -35.15 -28.01
N PRO A 560 18.83 -34.99 -26.83
CA PRO A 560 20.29 -35.11 -26.70
C PRO A 560 20.82 -36.49 -27.08
N ALA A 561 20.04 -37.54 -26.86
CA ALA A 561 20.37 -38.91 -27.27
C ALA A 561 20.51 -39.06 -28.79
N ARG A 562 19.81 -38.23 -29.59
CA ARG A 562 19.92 -38.25 -31.07
C ARG A 562 21.13 -37.45 -31.53
N VAL A 563 21.43 -36.34 -30.87
CA VAL A 563 22.53 -35.44 -31.26
C VAL A 563 23.88 -35.97 -30.76
N TYR A 564 23.92 -36.57 -29.57
CA TYR A 564 25.14 -37.07 -28.91
C TYR A 564 25.00 -38.53 -28.44
N PRO A 565 24.81 -39.49 -29.36
CA PRO A 565 24.41 -40.87 -29.05
C PRO A 565 25.43 -41.66 -28.22
N THR A 566 26.72 -41.30 -28.26
CA THR A 566 27.78 -41.99 -27.51
C THR A 566 28.06 -41.37 -26.14
N ARG A 567 27.70 -40.09 -25.93
CA ARG A 567 28.05 -39.33 -24.73
C ARG A 567 26.85 -39.10 -23.82
N TRP A 568 25.68 -38.82 -24.39
CA TRP A 568 24.45 -38.63 -23.60
C TRP A 568 24.07 -39.85 -22.75
N PRO A 569 24.26 -41.12 -23.16
CA PRO A 569 23.91 -42.26 -22.32
C PRO A 569 24.58 -42.26 -20.95
N GLN A 570 25.79 -41.71 -20.83
CA GLN A 570 26.50 -41.59 -19.54
C GLN A 570 25.82 -40.57 -18.62
N VAL A 571 25.41 -39.42 -19.18
CA VAL A 571 24.62 -38.40 -18.47
C VAL A 571 23.27 -38.98 -18.06
N GLN A 572 22.59 -39.66 -18.98
CA GLN A 572 21.29 -40.29 -18.72
C GLN A 572 21.39 -41.34 -17.61
N GLN A 573 22.42 -42.18 -17.62
CA GLN A 573 22.62 -43.19 -16.58
C GLN A 573 22.85 -42.56 -15.20
N ALA A 574 23.65 -41.50 -15.13
CA ALA A 574 23.89 -40.78 -13.88
C ALA A 574 22.60 -40.11 -13.37
N LEU A 575 21.80 -39.52 -14.27
CA LEU A 575 20.48 -38.97 -13.95
C LEU A 575 19.54 -40.05 -13.43
N ASP A 576 19.41 -41.17 -14.15
CA ASP A 576 18.55 -42.29 -13.79
C ASP A 576 18.92 -42.88 -12.43
N GLN A 577 20.23 -43.02 -12.15
CA GLN A 577 20.73 -43.52 -10.88
C GLN A 577 20.41 -42.56 -9.73
N LEU A 578 20.70 -41.26 -9.88
CA LEU A 578 20.35 -40.27 -8.87
C LEU A 578 18.84 -40.27 -8.61
N TRP A 579 18.07 -40.38 -9.68
CA TRP A 579 16.63 -40.16 -9.63
C TRP A 579 15.82 -41.35 -9.22
N GLN A 580 15.81 -42.39 -10.06
CA GLN A 580 14.93 -43.53 -9.90
C GLN A 580 15.31 -44.36 -8.68
N VAL A 581 16.60 -44.41 -8.35
CA VAL A 581 17.10 -45.25 -7.26
C VAL A 581 17.06 -44.51 -5.92
N TYR A 582 17.28 -43.19 -5.89
CA TYR A 582 17.41 -42.46 -4.63
C TYR A 582 16.37 -41.36 -4.43
N LEU A 583 16.26 -40.37 -5.32
CA LEU A 583 15.38 -39.21 -5.07
C LEU A 583 13.89 -39.56 -5.09
N ASN A 584 13.42 -40.36 -6.06
CA ASN A 584 12.02 -40.81 -6.09
C ASN A 584 11.67 -41.67 -4.86
N PRO A 585 12.44 -42.72 -4.52
CA PRO A 585 12.17 -43.47 -3.30
C PRO A 585 12.30 -42.63 -2.02
N LEU A 586 13.21 -41.64 -1.99
CA LEU A 586 13.35 -40.74 -0.84
C LEU A 586 12.09 -39.90 -0.66
N ALA A 587 11.53 -39.35 -1.74
CA ALA A 587 10.28 -38.60 -1.70
C ALA A 587 9.14 -39.44 -1.11
N LEU A 588 9.01 -40.71 -1.50
CA LEU A 588 8.00 -41.63 -0.95
C LEU A 588 8.20 -41.90 0.55
N VAL A 589 9.44 -42.11 0.98
CA VAL A 589 9.74 -42.30 2.41
C VAL A 589 9.44 -41.04 3.21
N LEU A 590 9.82 -39.87 2.67
CA LEU A 590 9.54 -38.59 3.30
C LEU A 590 8.05 -38.30 3.42
N ASP A 591 7.27 -38.60 2.38
CA ASP A 591 5.81 -38.45 2.39
C ASP A 591 5.17 -39.32 3.48
N GLY A 592 5.64 -40.57 3.63
CA GLY A 592 5.20 -41.44 4.73
C GLY A 592 5.59 -40.93 6.13
N ILE A 593 6.77 -40.31 6.27
CA ILE A 593 7.19 -39.65 7.52
C ILE A 593 6.29 -38.43 7.79
N ASP A 594 6.02 -37.62 6.79
CA ASP A 594 5.22 -36.39 6.90
C ASP A 594 3.80 -36.70 7.39
N HIS A 595 3.12 -37.66 6.76
CA HIS A 595 1.79 -38.12 7.17
C HIS A 595 1.77 -38.65 8.62
N ALA A 596 2.80 -39.42 9.03
CA ALA A 596 2.87 -39.96 10.38
C ALA A 596 3.14 -38.89 11.46
N VAL A 597 3.68 -37.74 11.06
CA VAL A 597 4.02 -36.62 11.92
C VAL A 597 2.91 -35.57 11.97
N ASP A 598 2.14 -35.36 10.89
CA ASP A 598 1.03 -34.40 10.85
C ASP A 598 -0.11 -34.74 11.84
N ASP A 599 -0.25 -36.02 12.20
CA ASP A 599 -1.12 -36.49 13.29
C ASP A 599 -0.63 -36.06 14.70
N ARG A 600 0.55 -35.44 14.81
CA ARG A 600 1.22 -35.10 16.08
C ARG A 600 1.69 -33.64 16.05
N GLU A 601 0.89 -32.72 16.59
CA GLU A 601 1.20 -31.27 16.63
C GLU A 601 2.63 -30.98 17.17
N GLY A 602 3.50 -30.34 16.36
CA GLY A 602 4.86 -29.96 16.79
C GLY A 602 5.72 -29.24 15.73
N SER A 603 6.71 -28.43 16.15
CA SER A 603 7.52 -27.58 15.26
C SER A 603 8.50 -28.32 14.33
N ALA A 604 8.75 -29.61 14.55
CA ALA A 604 9.58 -30.42 13.65
C ALA A 604 8.78 -30.94 12.44
N ALA A 605 7.46 -31.13 12.60
CA ALA A 605 6.52 -31.45 11.53
C ALA A 605 6.58 -30.38 10.43
N SER A 606 6.46 -29.11 10.83
CA SER A 606 6.46 -27.96 9.90
C SER A 606 7.78 -27.80 9.15
N SER A 607 8.90 -28.22 9.75
CA SER A 607 10.22 -28.19 9.11
C SER A 607 10.40 -29.29 8.07
N LEU A 608 9.89 -30.50 8.32
CA LEU A 608 9.94 -31.60 7.36
C LEU A 608 8.98 -31.34 6.20
N HIS A 609 7.74 -30.95 6.50
CA HIS A 609 6.71 -30.62 5.51
C HIS A 609 7.23 -29.57 4.53
N ARG A 610 7.88 -28.49 5.02
CA ARG A 610 8.51 -27.44 4.20
C ARG A 610 9.61 -27.92 3.26
N VAL A 611 10.34 -28.98 3.61
CA VAL A 611 11.40 -29.51 2.74
C VAL A 611 10.83 -30.47 1.70
N CYS A 612 9.78 -31.22 2.06
CA CYS A 612 9.11 -32.15 1.16
C CYS A 612 8.23 -31.44 0.13
N SER A 613 7.62 -30.33 0.52
CA SER A 613 6.77 -29.48 -0.31
C SER A 613 7.54 -28.50 -1.20
N GLN A 614 8.85 -28.32 -0.97
CA GLN A 614 9.64 -27.35 -1.72
C GLN A 614 9.57 -27.67 -3.21
N GLN A 615 9.22 -26.65 -4.01
CA GLN A 615 9.08 -26.78 -5.47
C GLN A 615 10.25 -27.54 -6.09
N ASP A 616 11.47 -27.35 -5.63
CA ASP A 616 12.65 -28.04 -6.18
C ASP A 616 12.50 -29.57 -6.23
N PHE A 617 11.96 -30.26 -5.21
CA PHE A 617 11.81 -31.73 -5.24
C PHE A 617 10.68 -32.20 -6.17
N VAL A 618 9.58 -31.45 -6.22
CA VAL A 618 8.39 -31.77 -7.03
C VAL A 618 8.63 -31.44 -8.51
N THR A 619 9.18 -30.25 -8.77
CA THR A 619 9.61 -29.77 -10.09
C THR A 619 10.70 -30.67 -10.64
N ALA A 620 11.66 -31.06 -9.80
CA ALA A 620 12.64 -32.08 -10.14
C ALA A 620 11.87 -33.28 -10.70
N GLY A 621 10.99 -33.89 -9.88
CA GLY A 621 10.13 -35.05 -10.21
C GLY A 621 9.56 -35.02 -11.62
N ARG A 622 8.93 -33.90 -11.98
CA ARG A 622 8.25 -33.66 -13.24
C ARG A 622 9.21 -33.41 -14.41
N SER A 623 10.26 -32.61 -14.22
CA SER A 623 11.26 -32.33 -15.26
C SER A 623 11.95 -33.62 -15.73
N TYR A 624 12.23 -34.57 -14.83
CA TYR A 624 12.80 -35.86 -15.20
C TYR A 624 11.83 -36.74 -16.02
N GLY A 625 10.53 -36.72 -15.68
CA GLY A 625 9.51 -37.44 -16.43
C GLY A 625 9.38 -36.97 -17.88
N ARG A 626 9.45 -35.65 -18.11
CA ARG A 626 9.37 -35.05 -19.46
C ARG A 626 10.63 -35.24 -20.30
N GLN A 627 11.80 -35.45 -19.71
CA GLN A 627 13.04 -35.71 -20.46
C GLN A 627 13.03 -37.05 -21.23
N LYS A 628 12.10 -37.97 -20.91
CA LYS A 628 11.94 -39.24 -21.62
C LYS A 628 11.15 -39.13 -22.92
N ASP A 629 10.39 -38.05 -23.10
CA ASP A 629 9.61 -37.73 -24.31
C ASP A 629 10.38 -36.74 -25.20
#